data_AF-A0A954U3S1-F1
#
_entry.id   AF-A0A954U3S1-F1
#
_cell.length_a   1.000
_cell.length_b   1.000
_cell.length_c   1.000
_cell.angle_alpha   90.00
_cell.angle_beta   90.00
_cell.angle_gamma   90.00
#
_symmetry.space_group_name_H-M   'P 1'
#
loop_
_entity.id
_entity.type
_entity.pdbx_description
1 polymer ?
#
loop_
_entity_poly.entity_id
_entity_poly.type
_entity_poly.pdbx_seq_one_letter_code
_entity_poly.pdbx_strand_id
1 'polypeptide(L)'
;PIADNYFWRVYINGSYTRDCCPEYLREENFQRLKDGLADRVSTHTDSVQGFLEKHDGQISRFVLLDHMDWLSDRFFPLLESEWQAIIDRAAPGARAIWRSGGLRTDFLDRVEINHGGKLRALPELLKLNPDLAAELHERDRVHTYGSFYIADFAA
;
A
#
# COMPACT_ATOMS: atom_id res chain seq x y z
N PRO A 1 -4.32 -4.09 -24.17
CA PRO A 1 -4.56 -4.44 -22.76
C PRO A 1 -4.83 -5.93 -22.50
N ILE A 2 -5.75 -6.60 -23.21
CA ILE A 2 -6.06 -8.02 -22.90
C ILE A 2 -4.91 -8.99 -23.22
N ALA A 3 -4.03 -8.64 -24.15
CA ALA A 3 -2.90 -9.47 -24.55
C ALA A 3 -1.82 -9.56 -23.46
N ASP A 4 -1.67 -8.51 -22.66
CA ASP A 4 -0.54 -8.26 -21.76
C ASP A 4 -0.94 -7.98 -20.30
N ASN A 5 -2.23 -7.76 -20.03
CA ASN A 5 -2.76 -7.58 -18.68
C ASN A 5 -3.59 -8.79 -18.23
N TYR A 6 -2.98 -9.61 -17.35
CA TYR A 6 -3.58 -10.84 -16.88
C TYR A 6 -4.87 -10.65 -16.08
N PHE A 7 -5.11 -9.46 -15.47
CA PHE A 7 -6.37 -9.17 -14.78
C PHE A 7 -7.54 -9.14 -15.77
N TRP A 8 -7.45 -8.34 -16.84
CA TRP A 8 -8.48 -8.30 -17.89
C TRP A 8 -8.66 -9.64 -18.58
N ARG A 9 -7.55 -10.35 -18.82
CA ARG A 9 -7.59 -11.64 -19.50
C ARG A 9 -8.47 -12.66 -18.75
N VAL A 10 -8.27 -12.82 -17.45
CA VAL A 10 -9.05 -13.80 -16.68
C VAL A 10 -10.52 -13.40 -16.60
N TYR A 11 -10.82 -12.09 -16.47
CA TYR A 11 -12.21 -11.62 -16.44
C TYR A 11 -12.96 -11.89 -17.74
N ILE A 12 -12.30 -11.71 -18.89
CA ILE A 12 -12.95 -11.84 -20.20
C ILE A 12 -12.93 -13.27 -20.74
N ASN A 13 -11.82 -13.99 -20.56
CA ASN A 13 -11.62 -15.32 -21.16
C ASN A 13 -11.77 -16.48 -20.17
N GLY A 14 -11.97 -16.21 -18.87
CA GLY A 14 -12.04 -17.22 -17.82
C GLY A 14 -10.75 -18.02 -17.60
N SER A 15 -9.64 -17.63 -18.24
CA SER A 15 -8.38 -18.38 -18.22
C SER A 15 -7.15 -17.52 -18.53
N TYR A 16 -6.02 -17.88 -17.92
CA TYR A 16 -4.70 -17.31 -18.23
C TYR A 16 -4.03 -18.04 -19.43
N THR A 17 -3.02 -17.42 -20.02
CA THR A 17 -2.06 -18.11 -20.91
C THR A 17 -0.67 -18.10 -20.29
N ARG A 18 0.24 -18.93 -20.83
CA ARG A 18 1.65 -18.91 -20.42
C ARG A 18 2.28 -17.51 -20.53
N ASP A 19 1.97 -16.80 -21.61
CA ASP A 19 2.52 -15.46 -21.85
C ASP A 19 1.77 -14.32 -21.14
N CYS A 20 0.60 -14.60 -20.57
CA CYS A 20 -0.25 -13.62 -19.89
C CYS A 20 -0.93 -14.24 -18.66
N CYS A 21 -0.16 -14.32 -17.58
CA CYS A 21 -0.54 -14.82 -16.27
C CYS A 21 0.06 -13.94 -15.16
N PRO A 22 -0.41 -14.07 -13.90
CA PRO A 22 0.23 -13.44 -12.75
C PRO A 22 1.73 -13.74 -12.69
N GLU A 23 2.53 -12.77 -12.26
CA GLU A 23 3.99 -12.89 -12.24
C GLU A 23 4.49 -14.10 -11.44
N TYR A 24 3.79 -14.46 -10.36
CA TYR A 24 4.12 -15.63 -9.54
C TYR A 24 3.80 -16.98 -10.22
N LEU A 25 3.05 -17.00 -11.32
CA LEU A 25 2.78 -18.22 -12.12
C LEU A 25 3.73 -18.40 -13.29
N ARG A 26 4.56 -17.39 -13.62
CA ARG A 26 5.63 -17.57 -14.62
C ARG A 26 6.62 -18.60 -14.11
N GLU A 27 7.01 -19.55 -14.94
CA GLU A 27 7.82 -20.73 -14.56
C GLU A 27 9.07 -20.37 -13.75
N GLU A 28 9.87 -19.41 -14.24
CA GLU A 28 11.06 -18.93 -13.54
C GLU A 28 10.75 -18.36 -12.15
N ASN A 29 9.72 -17.52 -12.05
CA ASN A 29 9.34 -16.89 -10.78
C ASN A 29 8.73 -17.89 -9.80
N PHE A 30 7.91 -18.82 -10.31
CA PHE A 30 7.34 -19.89 -9.53
C PHE A 30 8.44 -20.77 -8.93
N GLN A 31 9.44 -21.12 -9.73
CA GLN A 31 10.57 -21.91 -9.25
C GLN A 31 11.35 -21.17 -8.15
N ARG A 32 11.61 -19.87 -8.32
CA ARG A 32 12.26 -19.04 -7.28
C ARG A 32 11.44 -18.95 -5.99
N LEU A 33 10.10 -18.87 -6.09
CA LEU A 33 9.21 -18.90 -4.93
C LEU A 33 9.30 -20.25 -4.21
N LYS A 34 9.26 -21.34 -4.98
CA LYS A 34 9.37 -22.71 -4.47
C LYS A 34 10.73 -23.02 -3.85
N ASP A 35 11.79 -22.39 -4.34
CA ASP A 35 13.16 -22.51 -3.83
C ASP A 35 13.43 -21.66 -2.56
N GLY A 36 12.38 -21.16 -1.91
CA GLY A 36 12.44 -20.58 -0.56
C GLY A 36 12.19 -19.08 -0.49
N LEU A 37 11.90 -18.37 -1.60
CA LEU A 37 11.44 -16.98 -1.48
C LEU A 37 10.06 -16.88 -0.83
N ALA A 38 9.21 -17.90 -0.98
CA ALA A 38 7.92 -17.96 -0.31
C ALA A 38 8.05 -17.99 1.22
N ASP A 39 9.13 -18.57 1.76
CA ASP A 39 9.38 -18.66 3.20
C ASP A 39 9.64 -17.30 3.86
N ARG A 40 9.85 -16.25 3.06
CA ARG A 40 10.01 -14.86 3.53
C ARG A 40 8.68 -14.14 3.73
N VAL A 41 7.56 -14.79 3.43
CA VAL A 41 6.21 -14.22 3.57
C VAL A 41 5.58 -14.74 4.85
N SER A 42 5.22 -13.83 5.74
CA SER A 42 4.45 -14.13 6.94
C SER A 42 3.06 -13.51 6.85
N THR A 43 2.03 -14.25 7.26
CA THR A 43 0.65 -13.77 7.35
C THR A 43 0.26 -13.50 8.79
N HIS A 44 -0.49 -12.44 9.03
CA HIS A 44 -0.99 -12.05 10.35
C HIS A 44 -2.50 -11.86 10.29
N THR A 45 -3.23 -12.36 11.29
CA THR A 45 -4.65 -12.06 11.47
C THR A 45 -4.75 -10.98 12.55
N ASP A 46 -4.67 -9.72 12.13
CA ASP A 46 -4.65 -8.55 13.00
C ASP A 46 -5.13 -7.30 12.23
N SER A 47 -5.34 -6.19 12.92
CA SER A 47 -5.39 -4.89 12.26
C SER A 47 -3.97 -4.43 11.90
N VAL A 48 -3.84 -3.47 10.97
CA VAL A 48 -2.54 -2.87 10.63
C VAL A 48 -1.93 -2.22 11.86
N GLN A 49 -2.72 -1.40 12.58
CA GLN A 49 -2.31 -0.82 13.86
C GLN A 49 -1.83 -1.90 14.86
N GLY A 50 -2.64 -2.93 15.10
CA GLY A 50 -2.35 -3.96 16.10
C GLY A 50 -1.08 -4.76 15.79
N PHE A 51 -0.85 -5.06 14.50
CA PHE A 51 0.40 -5.67 14.04
C PHE A 51 1.61 -4.77 14.31
N LEU A 52 1.52 -3.49 13.92
CA LEU A 52 2.62 -2.54 14.05
C LEU A 52 2.99 -2.28 15.52
N GLU A 53 2.01 -2.17 16.42
CA GLU A 53 2.26 -1.97 17.84
C GLU A 53 3.03 -3.16 18.45
N LYS A 54 2.71 -4.39 18.04
CA LYS A 54 3.33 -5.64 18.52
C LYS A 54 4.65 -5.99 17.82
N HIS A 55 4.95 -5.36 16.69
CA HIS A 55 6.12 -5.69 15.89
C HIS A 55 7.39 -5.05 16.46
N ASP A 56 8.42 -5.87 16.75
CA ASP A 56 9.68 -5.41 17.35
C ASP A 56 10.69 -4.81 16.34
N GLY A 57 10.30 -4.67 15.06
CA GLY A 57 11.17 -4.19 13.98
C GLY A 57 10.70 -2.88 13.34
N GLN A 58 11.48 -2.41 12.37
CA GLN A 58 11.12 -1.29 11.50
C GLN A 58 10.72 -1.76 10.12
N ILE A 59 9.79 -1.04 9.49
CA ILE A 59 9.24 -1.34 8.18
C ILE A 59 9.66 -0.26 7.18
N SER A 60 10.25 -0.69 6.07
CA SER A 60 10.72 0.22 5.03
C SER A 60 9.69 0.48 3.95
N ARG A 61 8.71 -0.40 3.75
CA ARG A 61 7.71 -0.28 2.67
C ARG A 61 6.33 -0.64 3.18
N PHE A 62 5.40 0.29 3.00
CA PHE A 62 3.97 0.11 3.31
C PHE A 62 3.19 0.10 2.01
N VAL A 63 2.39 -0.95 1.79
CA VAL A 63 1.48 -1.06 0.65
C VAL A 63 0.07 -1.15 1.22
N LEU A 64 -0.61 -0.02 1.25
CA LEU A 64 -1.96 0.11 1.79
C LEU A 64 -2.97 0.12 0.64
N LEU A 65 -4.18 -0.32 0.90
CA LEU A 65 -5.26 -0.30 -0.07
C LEU A 65 -6.29 0.77 0.34
N ASP A 66 -7.55 0.57 -0.04
CA ASP A 66 -8.66 1.50 0.14
C ASP A 66 -9.34 1.42 1.51
N HIS A 67 -8.84 0.60 2.45
CA HIS A 67 -9.45 0.46 3.77
C HIS A 67 -9.52 1.79 4.54
N MET A 68 -8.58 2.71 4.26
CA MET A 68 -8.56 4.05 4.85
C MET A 68 -9.73 4.92 4.40
N ASP A 69 -10.34 4.69 3.23
CA ASP A 69 -11.54 5.41 2.79
C ASP A 69 -12.67 5.20 3.82
N TRP A 70 -12.87 3.94 4.24
CA TRP A 70 -13.87 3.59 5.24
C TRP A 70 -13.52 4.09 6.64
N LEU A 71 -12.25 3.98 7.05
CA LEU A 71 -11.80 4.53 8.34
C LEU A 71 -12.00 6.04 8.41
N SER A 72 -11.70 6.77 7.34
CA SER A 72 -11.85 8.22 7.32
C SER A 72 -13.31 8.69 7.47
N ASP A 73 -14.26 7.95 6.90
CA ASP A 73 -15.70 8.24 6.97
C ASP A 73 -16.34 7.80 8.30
N ARG A 74 -15.92 6.66 8.86
CA ARG A 74 -16.62 6.01 9.99
C ARG A 74 -15.87 6.00 11.30
N PHE A 75 -14.54 5.95 11.27
CA PHE A 75 -13.69 5.71 12.44
C PHE A 75 -12.39 6.50 12.37
N PHE A 76 -12.49 7.83 12.18
CA PHE A 76 -11.33 8.70 12.03
C PHE A 76 -10.27 8.56 13.14
N PRO A 77 -10.62 8.40 14.44
CA PRO A 77 -9.60 8.18 15.47
C PRO A 77 -8.78 6.88 15.29
N LEU A 78 -9.36 5.86 14.64
CA LEU A 78 -8.61 4.64 14.30
C LEU A 78 -7.68 4.86 13.10
N LEU A 79 -8.06 5.73 12.15
CA LEU A 79 -7.15 6.17 11.09
C LEU A 79 -5.93 6.89 11.68
N GLU A 80 -6.15 7.81 12.64
CA GLU A 80 -5.05 8.49 13.33
C GLU A 80 -4.15 7.53 14.10
N SER A 81 -4.76 6.57 14.81
CA SER A 81 -4.01 5.54 15.57
C SER A 81 -3.20 4.63 14.65
N GLU A 82 -3.75 4.24 13.50
CA GLU A 82 -3.03 3.45 12.49
C GLU A 82 -1.84 4.24 11.93
N TRP A 83 -2.01 5.52 11.59
CA TRP A 83 -0.92 6.35 11.08
C TRP A 83 0.14 6.67 12.13
N GLN A 84 -0.24 6.83 13.40
CA GLN A 84 0.71 6.91 14.50
C GLN A 84 1.59 5.64 14.54
N ALA A 85 0.98 4.45 14.50
CA ALA A 85 1.71 3.20 14.53
C ALA A 85 2.60 3.00 13.27
N ILE A 86 2.14 3.47 12.11
CA ILE A 86 2.94 3.47 10.87
C ILE A 86 4.19 4.35 11.04
N ILE A 87 4.04 5.54 11.59
CA ILE A 87 5.15 6.49 11.79
C ILE A 87 6.13 5.96 12.84
N ASP A 88 5.63 5.38 13.94
CA ASP A 88 6.47 4.83 15.00
C ASP A 88 7.29 3.61 14.54
N ARG A 89 6.81 2.85 13.55
CA ARG A 89 7.49 1.68 12.99
C ARG A 89 8.19 1.93 11.66
N ALA A 90 8.09 3.13 11.10
CA ALA A 90 8.76 3.45 9.84
C ALA A 90 10.29 3.39 10.01
N ALA A 91 10.95 2.66 9.12
CA ALA A 91 12.40 2.71 8.98
C ALA A 91 12.83 4.06 8.36
N PRO A 92 14.08 4.53 8.60
CA PRO A 92 14.62 5.66 7.85
C PRO A 92 14.53 5.42 6.33
N GLY A 93 13.97 6.39 5.59
CA GLY A 93 13.72 6.24 4.15
C GLY A 93 12.58 5.27 3.80
N ALA A 94 11.64 5.08 4.73
CA ALA A 94 10.41 4.34 4.46
C ALA A 94 9.58 5.02 3.36
N ARG A 95 8.79 4.20 2.66
CA ARG A 95 7.86 4.66 1.63
C ARG A 95 6.52 3.98 1.83
N ALA A 96 5.45 4.76 1.77
CA ALA A 96 4.09 4.26 1.67
C ALA A 96 3.55 4.47 0.26
N ILE A 97 2.79 3.49 -0.22
CA ILE A 97 1.88 3.66 -1.33
C ILE A 97 0.48 3.30 -0.86
N TRP A 98 -0.52 4.01 -1.37
CA TRP A 98 -1.92 3.66 -1.11
C TRP A 98 -2.80 4.00 -2.30
N ARG A 99 -3.99 3.41 -2.30
CA ARG A 99 -5.04 3.60 -3.30
C ARG A 99 -6.33 3.98 -2.61
N SER A 100 -7.19 4.71 -3.30
CA SER A 100 -8.51 5.08 -2.81
C SER A 100 -9.55 4.92 -3.91
N GLY A 101 -10.77 4.57 -3.51
CA GLY A 101 -11.94 4.57 -4.40
C GLY A 101 -12.32 5.98 -4.86
N GLY A 102 -11.99 7.01 -4.08
CA GLY A 102 -12.19 8.42 -4.43
C GLY A 102 -11.19 8.91 -5.48
N LEU A 103 -11.60 9.93 -6.24
CA LEU A 103 -10.71 10.62 -7.19
C LEU A 103 -9.64 11.47 -6.49
N ARG A 104 -9.91 11.84 -5.23
CA ARG A 104 -9.01 12.60 -4.38
C ARG A 104 -9.17 12.13 -2.94
N THR A 105 -8.06 12.12 -2.24
CA THR A 105 -7.93 11.64 -0.88
C THR A 105 -7.36 12.75 -0.02
N ASP A 106 -8.25 13.52 0.61
CA ASP A 106 -7.92 14.62 1.54
C ASP A 106 -8.00 14.18 3.01
N PHE A 107 -8.39 12.93 3.28
CA PHE A 107 -8.56 12.47 4.66
C PHE A 107 -7.27 12.50 5.48
N LEU A 108 -6.09 12.37 4.85
CA LEU A 108 -4.80 12.44 5.54
C LEU A 108 -4.42 13.87 5.93
N ASP A 109 -5.02 14.88 5.29
CA ASP A 109 -4.73 16.30 5.57
C ASP A 109 -5.17 16.71 6.98
N ARG A 110 -6.08 15.92 7.56
CA ARG A 110 -6.66 16.14 8.89
C ARG A 110 -6.07 15.23 9.96
N VAL A 111 -5.22 14.28 9.60
CA VAL A 111 -4.65 13.33 10.57
C VAL A 111 -3.60 14.05 11.41
N GLU A 112 -3.79 14.04 12.72
CA GLU A 112 -2.82 14.56 13.67
C GLU A 112 -2.13 13.41 14.42
N ILE A 113 -0.80 13.46 14.51
CA ILE A 113 0.00 12.44 15.20
C ILE A 113 1.02 13.06 16.14
N ASN A 114 1.41 12.32 17.16
CA ASN A 114 2.50 12.68 18.05
C ASN A 114 3.84 12.28 17.42
N HIS A 115 4.67 13.27 17.10
CA HIS A 115 6.02 13.03 16.63
C HIS A 115 7.01 13.90 17.41
N GLY A 116 7.95 13.26 18.11
CA GLY A 116 8.92 13.95 18.97
C GLY A 116 8.28 14.70 20.15
N GLY A 117 7.18 14.18 20.72
CA GLY A 117 6.48 14.78 21.86
C GLY A 117 5.60 15.98 21.51
N LYS A 118 5.35 16.24 20.22
CA LYS A 118 4.49 17.31 19.72
C LYS A 118 3.45 16.75 18.78
N LEU A 119 2.23 17.26 18.87
CA LEU A 119 1.20 17.02 17.88
C LEU A 119 1.60 17.72 16.57
N ARG A 120 1.57 16.99 15.46
CA ARG A 120 1.89 17.46 14.11
C ARG A 120 0.86 16.92 13.12
N ALA A 121 0.55 17.69 12.09
CA ALA A 121 -0.23 17.20 10.97
C ALA A 121 0.59 16.18 10.18
N LEU A 122 0.01 15.03 9.87
CA LEU A 122 0.69 13.95 9.13
C LEU A 122 1.37 14.42 7.82
N PRO A 123 0.77 15.31 7.01
CA PRO A 123 1.41 15.78 5.78
C PRO A 123 2.76 16.47 6.01
N GLU A 124 3.03 17.02 7.20
CA GLU A 124 4.33 17.63 7.52
C GLU A 124 5.47 16.59 7.56
N LEU A 125 5.12 15.32 7.75
CA LEU A 125 6.07 14.21 7.89
C LEU A 125 6.18 13.36 6.61
N LEU A 126 5.41 13.70 5.58
CA LEU A 126 5.34 12.96 4.34
C LEU A 126 5.75 13.83 3.16
N LYS A 127 6.67 13.33 2.36
CA LYS A 127 6.99 13.89 1.04
C LYS A 127 6.20 13.14 -0.02
N LEU A 128 5.11 13.75 -0.49
CA LEU A 128 4.32 13.21 -1.60
C LEU A 128 5.12 13.26 -2.92
N ASN A 129 4.91 12.24 -3.76
CA ASN A 129 5.48 12.15 -5.11
C ASN A 129 4.35 12.15 -6.16
N PRO A 130 3.64 13.28 -6.38
CA PRO A 130 2.45 13.32 -7.22
C PRO A 130 2.71 12.99 -8.69
N ASP A 131 3.82 13.45 -9.27
CA ASP A 131 4.15 13.19 -10.68
C ASP A 131 4.41 11.70 -10.91
N LEU A 132 5.20 11.07 -10.03
CA LEU A 132 5.47 9.64 -10.09
C LEU A 132 4.20 8.82 -9.83
N ALA A 133 3.35 9.27 -8.90
CA ALA A 133 2.08 8.63 -8.63
C ALA A 133 1.16 8.69 -9.86
N ALA A 134 1.04 9.84 -10.52
CA ALA A 134 0.26 10.00 -11.74
C ALA A 134 0.76 9.09 -12.87
N GLU A 135 2.08 9.10 -13.14
CA GLU A 135 2.69 8.24 -14.16
C GLU A 135 2.41 6.75 -13.90
N LEU A 136 2.57 6.31 -12.65
CA LEU A 136 2.40 4.90 -12.29
C LEU A 136 0.92 4.49 -12.19
N HIS A 137 0.01 5.42 -11.90
CA HIS A 137 -1.43 5.15 -11.85
C HIS A 137 -1.97 4.78 -13.24
N GLU A 138 -1.53 5.46 -14.29
CA GLU A 138 -1.87 5.09 -15.69
C GLU A 138 -1.42 3.67 -16.05
N ARG A 139 -0.41 3.15 -15.35
CA ARG A 139 0.16 1.81 -15.55
C ARG A 139 -0.39 0.78 -14.58
N ASP A 140 -1.27 1.18 -13.65
CA ASP A 140 -1.87 0.26 -12.70
C ASP A 140 -2.75 -0.75 -13.44
N ARG A 141 -2.43 -2.04 -13.33
CA ARG A 141 -3.07 -3.07 -14.15
C ARG A 141 -4.51 -3.38 -13.72
N VAL A 142 -4.89 -3.04 -12.50
CA VAL A 142 -6.23 -3.37 -11.96
C VAL A 142 -7.25 -2.28 -12.29
N HIS A 143 -6.82 -1.02 -12.51
CA HIS A 143 -7.66 0.12 -12.93
C HIS A 143 -8.98 0.28 -12.15
N THR A 144 -9.06 -0.24 -10.92
CA THR A 144 -10.29 -0.26 -10.12
C THR A 144 -10.39 0.97 -9.20
N TYR A 145 -9.27 1.60 -8.89
CA TYR A 145 -9.18 2.70 -7.93
C TYR A 145 -9.11 4.06 -8.61
N GLY A 146 -9.82 5.04 -8.03
CA GLY A 146 -9.92 6.40 -8.55
C GLY A 146 -8.65 7.23 -8.35
N SER A 147 -7.77 6.82 -7.45
CA SER A 147 -6.51 7.51 -7.16
C SER A 147 -5.42 6.58 -6.62
N PHE A 148 -4.16 7.00 -6.81
CA PHE A 148 -2.96 6.33 -6.33
C PHE A 148 -1.98 7.36 -5.79
N TYR A 149 -1.32 7.02 -4.67
CA TYR A 149 -0.44 7.93 -3.95
C TYR A 149 0.87 7.25 -3.58
N ILE A 150 1.92 8.06 -3.51
CA ILE A 150 3.26 7.66 -3.08
C ILE A 150 3.77 8.72 -2.11
N ALA A 151 4.18 8.32 -0.92
CA ALA A 151 4.81 9.18 0.07
C ALA A 151 6.12 8.58 0.56
N ASP A 152 7.17 9.39 0.59
CA ASP A 152 8.39 9.11 1.33
C ASP A 152 8.29 9.72 2.73
N PHE A 153 8.76 8.99 3.74
CA PHE A 153 8.75 9.47 5.11
C PHE A 153 9.91 10.44 5.30
N ALA A 154 9.64 11.62 5.88
CA ALA A 154 10.69 12.56 6.24
C ALA A 154 11.61 11.93 7.29
N ALA A 155 12.92 12.18 7.16
CA ALA A 155 13.94 11.68 8.08
C ALA A 155 13.98 12.47 9.39
#